data_AF-X1Q2P8-F1
#
_entry.id   AF-X1Q2P8-F1
#
_cell.length_a   1.000
_cell.length_b   1.000
_cell.length_c   1.000
_cell.angle_alpha   90.00
_cell.angle_beta   90.00
_cell.angle_gamma   90.00
#
_symmetry.space_group_name_H-M   'P 1'
#
loop_
_entity.id
_entity.type
_entity.pdbx_description
1 polymer ?
#
loop_
_entity_poly.entity_id
_entity_poly.type
_entity_poly.pdbx_seq_one_letter_code
_entity_poly.pdbx_strand_id
1 'polypeptide(L)'
;MVKAQIKAKPELKVVKEGEIPHLLIPGEMGAVLELTVKDKNGKVTDHRVMRSKSFLRQFLELLWIQAFQIPEVAPYSVRDVNNLLVDICESGFTFAADGDAGVVTHGIIVGTGTTAPTIDNYAIETLIAHGVGAGQLQYSAVAFGAPASDATTSQFTVTRDFANASGGAITVNEIGLYVKGYKFDVTYYFMTIRDVIAGGISVPDGQTLTVNYREQAVV
;
A
#
# COMPACT_ATOMS: atom_id res chain seq x y z
N MET A 1 36.87 15.54 -30.36
CA MET A 1 35.91 16.09 -29.37
C MET A 1 34.70 15.17 -29.32
N VAL A 2 34.53 14.41 -28.25
CA VAL A 2 33.41 13.48 -28.07
C VAL A 2 32.18 14.29 -27.65
N LYS A 3 31.13 14.29 -28.48
CA LYS A 3 29.84 14.92 -28.14
C LYS A 3 29.17 14.08 -27.06
N ALA A 4 29.02 14.63 -25.86
CA ALA A 4 28.22 14.03 -24.80
C ALA A 4 26.75 13.97 -25.25
N GLN A 5 26.20 12.77 -25.37
CA GLN A 5 24.76 12.56 -25.55
C GLN A 5 24.07 12.81 -24.20
N ILE A 6 23.40 13.95 -24.09
CA ILE A 6 22.49 14.24 -22.99
C ILE A 6 21.25 13.35 -23.20
N LYS A 7 21.12 12.27 -22.43
CA LYS A 7 19.86 11.51 -22.35
C LYS A 7 18.81 12.45 -21.77
N ALA A 8 17.82 12.82 -22.58
CA ALA A 8 16.67 13.59 -22.15
C ALA A 8 16.00 12.87 -20.97
N LYS A 9 15.74 13.60 -19.88
CA LYS A 9 14.90 13.12 -18.78
C LYS A 9 13.50 12.82 -19.37
N PRO A 10 12.87 11.69 -19.03
CA PRO A 10 11.51 11.42 -19.47
C PRO A 10 10.61 12.56 -19.01
N GLU A 11 9.85 13.15 -19.94
CA GLU A 11 8.83 14.14 -19.62
C GLU A 11 7.77 13.45 -18.74
N LEU A 12 7.58 13.98 -17.52
CA LEU A 12 6.44 13.59 -16.69
C LEU A 12 5.16 14.04 -17.40
N LYS A 13 4.40 13.07 -17.93
CA LYS A 13 3.01 13.32 -18.27
C LYS A 13 2.23 13.37 -16.97
N VAL A 14 1.68 14.55 -16.65
CA VAL A 14 0.60 14.68 -15.67
C VAL A 14 -0.59 13.92 -16.24
N VAL A 15 -0.80 12.70 -15.76
CA VAL A 15 -1.94 11.89 -16.20
C VAL A 15 -3.18 12.51 -15.57
N LYS A 16 -4.06 13.07 -16.40
CA LYS A 16 -5.39 13.50 -15.94
C LYS A 16 -6.18 12.25 -15.62
N GLU A 17 -6.83 12.23 -14.46
CA GLU A 17 -7.59 11.09 -13.94
C GLU A 17 -8.65 10.56 -14.94
N GLY A 18 -9.21 11.43 -15.79
CA GLY A 18 -10.14 11.07 -16.87
C GLY A 18 -9.52 10.47 -18.14
N GLU A 19 -8.19 10.40 -18.24
CA GLU A 19 -7.46 9.73 -19.34
C GLU A 19 -6.90 8.36 -18.92
N ILE A 20 -7.06 7.99 -17.64
CA ILE A 20 -6.78 6.64 -17.19
C ILE A 20 -7.98 5.80 -17.64
N PRO A 21 -7.80 4.75 -18.47
CA PRO A 21 -8.91 3.83 -18.76
C PRO A 21 -9.50 3.40 -17.43
N HIS A 22 -10.84 3.40 -17.29
CA HIS A 22 -11.54 3.02 -16.05
C HIS A 22 -10.81 1.82 -15.42
N LEU A 23 -9.98 2.10 -14.38
CA LEU A 23 -9.04 1.09 -13.87
C LEU A 23 -9.81 -0.12 -13.31
N LEU A 24 -11.02 0.17 -12.86
CA LEU A 24 -12.06 -0.75 -12.48
C LEU A 24 -13.23 -0.59 -13.45
N ILE A 25 -13.92 -1.69 -13.76
CA ILE A 25 -15.08 -1.71 -14.67
C ILE A 25 -16.40 -1.74 -13.87
N PRO A 26 -17.56 -1.40 -14.48
CA PRO A 26 -18.86 -1.53 -13.82
C PRO A 26 -19.09 -2.90 -13.18
N GLY A 27 -19.57 -2.91 -11.93
CA GLY A 27 -19.77 -4.10 -11.12
C GLY A 27 -18.52 -4.57 -10.36
N GLU A 28 -17.38 -3.92 -10.53
CA GLU A 28 -16.14 -4.23 -9.83
C GLU A 28 -15.99 -3.46 -8.51
N MET A 29 -15.44 -4.13 -7.49
CA MET A 29 -14.75 -3.49 -6.38
C MET A 29 -13.27 -3.86 -6.43
N GLY A 30 -12.38 -2.88 -6.29
CA GLY A 30 -10.95 -3.10 -6.25
C GLY A 30 -10.20 -1.87 -5.74
N ALA A 31 -8.87 -1.89 -5.86
CA ALA A 31 -8.02 -0.80 -5.40
C ALA A 31 -7.28 -0.13 -6.56
N VAL A 32 -7.15 1.20 -6.47
CA VAL A 32 -6.26 2.01 -7.32
C VAL A 32 -5.06 2.44 -6.50
N LEU A 33 -3.87 2.12 -6.99
CA LEU A 33 -2.59 2.50 -6.40
C LEU A 33 -2.04 3.74 -7.12
N GLU A 34 -1.86 4.82 -6.38
CA GLU A 34 -1.23 6.05 -6.85
C GLU A 34 0.04 6.34 -6.06
N LEU A 35 1.11 6.63 -6.80
CA LEU A 35 2.44 6.88 -6.29
C LEU A 35 2.90 8.26 -6.77
N THR A 36 3.26 9.14 -5.84
CA THR A 36 3.75 10.48 -6.15
C THR A 36 5.08 10.72 -5.44
N VAL A 37 6.15 11.00 -6.18
CA VAL A 37 7.41 11.44 -5.60
C VAL A 37 7.52 12.96 -5.72
N LYS A 38 7.83 13.64 -4.63
CA LYS A 38 8.01 15.10 -4.57
C LYS A 38 9.37 15.47 -4.02
N ASP A 39 9.98 16.49 -4.61
CA ASP A 39 11.17 17.11 -4.03
C ASP A 39 10.85 18.01 -2.83
N LYS A 40 11.89 18.51 -2.15
CA LYS A 40 11.78 19.40 -0.98
C LYS A 40 10.99 20.71 -1.23
N ASN A 41 10.79 21.10 -2.48
CA ASN A 41 10.02 22.29 -2.85
C ASN A 41 8.57 21.92 -3.22
N GLY A 42 8.18 20.66 -3.09
CA GLY A 42 6.86 20.13 -3.47
C GLY A 42 6.71 19.83 -4.96
N LYS A 43 7.79 19.92 -5.76
CA LYS A 43 7.71 19.61 -7.20
C LYS A 43 7.64 18.10 -7.38
N VAL A 44 6.63 17.64 -8.14
CA VAL A 44 6.48 16.22 -8.51
C VAL A 44 7.60 15.81 -9.48
N THR A 45 8.31 14.73 -9.13
CA THR A 45 9.47 14.18 -9.85
C THR A 45 9.22 12.78 -10.43
N ASP A 46 8.23 12.05 -9.91
CA ASP A 46 7.64 10.85 -10.51
C ASP A 46 6.17 10.79 -10.08
N HIS A 47 5.29 10.33 -10.97
CA HIS A 47 3.87 10.14 -10.69
C HIS A 47 3.34 8.96 -11.49
N ARG A 48 2.71 8.01 -10.80
CA ARG A 48 2.18 6.79 -11.40
C ARG A 48 0.84 6.47 -10.80
N VAL A 49 -0.11 6.08 -11.64
CA VAL A 49 -1.41 5.57 -11.24
C VAL A 49 -1.64 4.24 -11.93
N MET A 50 -2.04 3.24 -11.16
CA MET A 50 -2.28 1.88 -11.66
C MET A 50 -3.37 1.19 -10.87
N ARG A 51 -3.99 0.18 -11.47
CA ARG A 51 -4.86 -0.74 -10.75
C ARG A 51 -4.01 -1.63 -9.84
N SER A 52 -4.39 -1.75 -8.57
CA SER A 52 -3.91 -2.82 -7.70
C SER A 52 -4.53 -4.14 -8.16
N LYS A 53 -3.70 -5.14 -8.41
CA LYS A 53 -4.15 -6.45 -8.94
C LYS A 53 -3.90 -7.59 -7.97
N SER A 54 -3.63 -7.26 -6.72
CA SER A 54 -2.91 -8.16 -5.81
C SER A 54 -3.56 -8.24 -4.43
N PHE A 55 -4.90 -8.22 -4.37
CA PHE A 55 -5.61 -8.64 -3.17
C PHE A 55 -5.24 -10.07 -2.81
N LEU A 56 -4.96 -10.27 -1.53
CA LEU A 56 -4.54 -11.54 -0.95
C LEU A 56 -5.69 -12.21 -0.23
N ARG A 57 -5.60 -13.52 -0.01
CA ARG A 57 -6.69 -14.29 0.61
C ARG A 57 -7.14 -13.73 1.96
N GLN A 58 -6.22 -13.16 2.75
CA GLN A 58 -6.50 -12.59 4.07
C GLN A 58 -7.56 -11.49 4.00
N PHE A 59 -7.63 -10.73 2.90
CA PHE A 59 -8.66 -9.73 2.71
C PHE A 59 -10.06 -10.36 2.76
N LEU A 60 -10.29 -11.43 1.99
CA LEU A 60 -11.59 -12.10 1.96
C LEU A 60 -11.86 -12.93 3.21
N GLU A 61 -10.83 -13.53 3.81
CA GLU A 61 -10.96 -14.26 5.08
C GLU A 61 -11.42 -13.30 6.21
N LEU A 62 -10.79 -12.13 6.35
CA LEU A 62 -11.17 -11.12 7.34
C LEU A 62 -12.53 -10.49 7.03
N LEU A 63 -12.84 -10.25 5.75
CA LEU A 63 -14.15 -9.71 5.34
C LEU A 63 -15.26 -10.70 5.68
N TRP A 64 -15.04 -11.99 5.44
CA TRP A 64 -15.99 -13.03 5.79
C TRP A 64 -16.16 -13.15 7.31
N ILE A 65 -15.07 -13.12 8.09
CA ILE A 65 -15.13 -13.10 9.57
C ILE A 65 -16.04 -11.98 10.06
N GLN A 66 -15.88 -10.78 9.53
CA GLN A 66 -16.67 -9.62 9.90
C GLN A 66 -18.12 -9.70 9.40
N ALA A 67 -18.34 -10.15 8.16
CA ALA A 67 -19.68 -10.25 7.59
C ALA A 67 -20.53 -11.33 8.28
N PHE A 68 -19.90 -12.44 8.67
CA PHE A 68 -20.56 -13.54 9.36
C PHE A 68 -20.63 -13.36 10.89
N GLN A 69 -19.83 -12.44 11.45
CA GLN A 69 -19.66 -12.25 12.89
C GLN A 69 -19.16 -13.54 13.56
N ILE A 70 -18.02 -14.07 13.08
CA ILE A 70 -17.40 -15.29 13.64
C ILE A 70 -17.08 -15.08 15.12
N PRO A 71 -17.73 -15.80 16.06
CA PRO A 71 -17.64 -15.50 17.47
C PRO A 71 -16.33 -15.99 18.10
N GLU A 72 -15.93 -15.31 19.17
CA GLU A 72 -14.75 -15.63 19.98
C GLU A 72 -14.66 -17.09 20.47
N VAL A 73 -15.78 -17.75 20.74
CA VAL A 73 -15.83 -19.14 21.21
C VAL A 73 -15.54 -20.17 20.12
N ALA A 74 -15.56 -19.77 18.86
CA ALA A 74 -15.31 -20.61 17.69
C ALA A 74 -14.61 -19.80 16.58
N PRO A 75 -13.36 -19.33 16.82
CA PRO A 75 -12.66 -18.42 15.92
C PRO A 75 -12.18 -19.14 14.65
N TYR A 76 -11.88 -18.37 13.60
CA TYR A 76 -11.34 -18.88 12.34
C TYR A 76 -9.84 -18.61 12.24
N SER A 77 -9.06 -19.62 11.83
CA SER A 77 -7.61 -19.46 11.72
C SER A 77 -7.19 -18.80 10.40
N VAL A 78 -6.49 -17.67 10.50
CA VAL A 78 -5.97 -16.88 9.36
C VAL A 78 -4.44 -16.87 9.42
N ARG A 79 -3.76 -16.88 8.26
CA ARG A 79 -2.29 -16.80 8.20
C ARG A 79 -1.82 -15.35 8.42
N ASP A 80 -1.06 -15.12 9.49
CA ASP A 80 -0.50 -13.82 9.86
C ASP A 80 0.80 -13.48 9.10
N VAL A 81 1.33 -12.29 9.35
CA VAL A 81 2.58 -11.78 8.76
C VAL A 81 3.85 -12.55 9.16
N ASN A 82 3.77 -13.41 10.18
CA ASN A 82 4.86 -14.29 10.60
C ASN A 82 4.72 -15.71 10.03
N ASN A 83 3.80 -15.91 9.07
CA ASN A 83 3.48 -17.19 8.47
C ASN A 83 2.84 -18.20 9.44
N LEU A 84 2.28 -17.73 10.56
CA LEU A 84 1.60 -18.55 11.55
C LEU A 84 0.09 -18.53 11.30
N LEU A 85 -0.58 -19.65 11.54
CA LEU A 85 -2.04 -19.67 11.64
C LEU A 85 -2.43 -19.17 13.02
N VAL A 86 -3.17 -18.08 13.05
CA VAL A 86 -3.67 -17.45 14.28
C VAL A 86 -5.18 -17.35 14.21
N ASP A 87 -5.83 -17.56 15.35
CA ASP A 87 -7.28 -17.53 15.44
C ASP A 87 -7.79 -16.09 15.50
N ILE A 88 -8.79 -15.78 14.68
CA ILE A 88 -9.40 -14.46 14.56
C ILE A 88 -10.92 -14.58 14.66
N CYS A 89 -11.53 -13.59 15.29
CA CYS A 89 -12.97 -13.44 15.44
C CYS A 89 -13.42 -12.03 15.01
N GLU A 90 -14.71 -11.76 15.13
CA GLU A 90 -15.27 -10.45 14.89
C GLU A 90 -14.69 -9.39 15.86
N SER A 91 -14.45 -8.18 15.36
CA SER A 91 -13.99 -7.07 16.20
C SER A 91 -14.16 -5.73 15.50
N GLY A 92 -14.43 -4.67 16.26
CA GLY A 92 -14.42 -3.30 15.74
C GLY A 92 -13.04 -2.83 15.24
N PHE A 93 -11.97 -3.54 15.60
CA PHE A 93 -10.60 -3.23 15.18
C PHE A 93 -10.13 -4.02 13.95
N THR A 94 -10.87 -5.04 13.50
CA THR A 94 -10.51 -5.78 12.29
C THR A 94 -10.59 -4.84 11.07
N PHE A 95 -9.61 -4.94 10.17
CA PHE A 95 -9.33 -4.00 9.06
C PHE A 95 -8.68 -2.67 9.43
N ALA A 96 -8.42 -2.38 10.71
CA ALA A 96 -7.74 -1.14 11.07
C ALA A 96 -6.31 -1.10 10.49
N ALA A 97 -6.01 -0.02 9.74
CA ALA A 97 -4.75 0.23 9.03
C ALA A 97 -4.12 1.57 9.45
N ASP A 98 -4.51 2.07 10.62
CA ASP A 98 -4.16 3.34 11.26
C ASP A 98 -2.74 3.36 11.86
N GLY A 99 -1.73 3.03 11.05
CA GLY A 99 -0.33 3.01 11.51
C GLY A 99 0.20 4.40 11.84
N ASP A 100 0.62 4.62 13.08
CA ASP A 100 1.30 5.86 13.51
C ASP A 100 2.64 6.09 12.80
N ALA A 101 3.23 7.28 12.99
CA ALA A 101 4.57 7.58 12.48
C ALA A 101 5.60 6.54 13.00
N GLY A 102 6.41 6.02 12.09
CA GLY A 102 7.41 5.00 12.38
C GLY A 102 6.90 3.56 12.53
N VAL A 103 5.58 3.34 12.52
CA VAL A 103 5.00 1.99 12.65
C VAL A 103 5.15 1.19 11.36
N VAL A 104 5.73 -0.01 11.45
CA VAL A 104 5.94 -0.94 10.33
C VAL A 104 5.19 -2.28 10.49
N THR A 105 4.14 -2.32 11.32
CA THR A 105 3.33 -3.53 11.55
C THR A 105 1.99 -3.51 10.81
N HIS A 106 1.44 -2.33 10.55
CA HIS A 106 0.17 -2.11 9.84
C HIS A 106 0.17 -0.79 9.08
N GLY A 107 -0.86 -0.58 8.26
CA GLY A 107 -0.93 0.51 7.30
C GLY A 107 -0.23 0.17 5.99
N ILE A 108 0.19 1.21 5.27
CA ILE A 108 0.99 1.05 4.05
C ILE A 108 2.44 0.79 4.44
N ILE A 109 3.03 -0.25 3.86
CA ILE A 109 4.42 -0.69 4.09
C ILE A 109 5.12 -0.85 2.74
N VAL A 110 6.40 -0.47 2.65
CA VAL A 110 7.17 -0.48 1.40
C VAL A 110 8.43 -1.35 1.51
N GLY A 111 8.84 -1.93 0.38
CA GLY A 111 9.92 -2.90 0.32
C GLY A 111 10.67 -2.90 -1.01
N THR A 112 11.73 -3.70 -1.08
CA THR A 112 12.59 -3.86 -2.27
C THR A 112 12.38 -5.19 -2.99
N GLY A 113 11.52 -6.08 -2.49
CA GLY A 113 11.21 -7.35 -3.13
C GLY A 113 10.62 -7.20 -4.52
N THR A 114 10.86 -8.20 -5.36
CA THR A 114 10.49 -8.18 -6.79
C THR A 114 9.74 -9.43 -7.22
N THR A 115 9.59 -10.40 -6.33
CA THR A 115 8.86 -11.64 -6.60
C THR A 115 7.39 -11.33 -6.83
N ALA A 116 6.85 -11.76 -7.97
CA ALA A 116 5.45 -11.54 -8.31
C ALA A 116 4.51 -12.03 -7.18
N PRO A 117 3.43 -11.29 -6.88
CA PRO A 117 2.55 -11.65 -5.79
C PRO A 117 1.79 -12.94 -6.08
N THR A 118 1.56 -13.73 -5.03
CA THR A 118 0.69 -14.91 -5.07
C THR A 118 -0.40 -14.76 -4.02
N ILE A 119 -1.51 -15.49 -4.18
CA ILE A 119 -2.66 -15.42 -3.29
C ILE A 119 -2.33 -15.77 -1.82
N ASP A 120 -1.23 -16.49 -1.60
CA ASP A 120 -0.74 -16.96 -0.31
C ASP A 120 0.36 -16.09 0.29
N ASN A 121 0.74 -14.97 -0.35
CA ASN A 121 1.65 -14.02 0.28
C ASN A 121 1.07 -13.52 1.61
N TYR A 122 1.95 -13.33 2.59
CA TYR A 122 1.56 -12.95 3.95
C TYR A 122 2.39 -11.80 4.52
N ALA A 123 3.56 -11.52 3.93
CA ALA A 123 4.39 -10.37 4.24
C ALA A 123 5.16 -9.87 3.01
N ILE A 124 5.64 -8.64 3.11
CA ILE A 124 6.58 -7.99 2.21
C ILE A 124 7.87 -8.81 2.15
N GLU A 125 8.42 -9.00 0.96
CA GLU A 125 9.56 -9.90 0.76
C GLU A 125 10.85 -9.31 1.33
N THR A 126 11.06 -8.01 1.18
CA THR A 126 12.20 -7.30 1.80
C THR A 126 11.75 -5.92 2.26
N LEU A 127 11.48 -5.79 3.55
CA LEU A 127 11.05 -4.55 4.19
C LEU A 127 12.11 -3.45 4.04
N ILE A 128 11.69 -2.25 3.64
CA ILE A 128 12.47 -1.02 3.85
C ILE A 128 12.16 -0.52 5.26
N ALA A 129 13.11 -0.63 6.17
CA ALA A 129 12.90 -0.27 7.58
C ALA A 129 12.64 1.24 7.77
N HIS A 130 11.98 1.57 8.88
CA HIS A 130 11.85 2.95 9.33
C HIS A 130 13.20 3.52 9.77
N GLY A 131 13.55 4.73 9.31
CA GLY A 131 14.68 5.49 9.84
C GLY A 131 15.32 6.42 8.82
N VAL A 132 16.55 6.85 9.12
CA VAL A 132 17.37 7.79 8.31
C VAL A 132 18.70 7.18 7.89
N GLY A 133 18.95 5.91 8.22
CA GLY A 133 20.14 5.20 7.78
C GLY A 133 20.08 4.81 6.30
N ALA A 134 21.21 4.37 5.76
CA ALA A 134 21.28 3.86 4.38
C ALA A 134 20.22 2.75 4.17
N GLY A 135 19.40 2.91 3.14
CA GLY A 135 18.33 1.95 2.81
C GLY A 135 17.09 2.04 3.71
N GLN A 136 16.93 3.09 4.52
CA GLN A 136 15.75 3.32 5.35
C GLN A 136 14.93 4.50 4.83
N LEU A 137 13.61 4.43 5.01
CA LEU A 137 12.68 5.54 4.75
C LEU A 137 12.01 5.96 6.06
N GLN A 138 11.68 7.23 6.19
CA GLN A 138 10.90 7.73 7.33
C GLN A 138 9.42 7.57 7.00
N TYR A 139 8.69 6.83 7.84
CA TYR A 139 7.29 6.48 7.66
C TYR A 139 6.47 7.49 8.44
N SER A 140 5.63 8.27 7.75
CA SER A 140 4.66 9.15 8.40
C SER A 140 3.50 8.36 8.98
N ALA A 141 2.63 9.01 9.75
CA ALA A 141 1.37 8.40 10.16
C ALA A 141 0.47 8.17 8.92
N VAL A 142 -0.33 7.11 8.96
CA VAL A 142 -1.35 6.84 7.94
C VAL A 142 -2.48 7.87 8.08
N ALA A 143 -2.96 8.37 6.94
CA ALA A 143 -4.12 9.23 6.85
C ALA A 143 -5.24 8.55 6.05
N PHE A 144 -6.49 8.89 6.38
CA PHE A 144 -7.67 8.41 5.67
C PHE A 144 -8.41 9.57 5.00
N GLY A 145 -8.70 9.42 3.71
CA GLY A 145 -9.74 10.16 3.03
C GLY A 145 -11.10 9.55 3.33
N ALA A 146 -12.03 10.35 3.82
CA ALA A 146 -13.40 9.90 4.10
C ALA A 146 -14.08 9.36 2.82
N PRO A 147 -15.07 8.46 2.94
CA PRO A 147 -15.81 7.98 1.80
C PRO A 147 -16.40 9.12 0.97
N ALA A 148 -16.22 9.04 -0.35
CA ALA A 148 -16.79 9.94 -1.33
C ALA A 148 -17.39 9.13 -2.47
N SER A 149 -18.56 9.54 -2.93
CA SER A 149 -19.30 8.85 -3.99
C SER A 149 -19.83 9.85 -5.02
N ASP A 150 -19.89 9.41 -6.26
CA ASP A 150 -20.61 10.09 -7.34
C ASP A 150 -21.65 9.15 -7.97
N ALA A 151 -22.15 9.46 -9.17
CA ALA A 151 -23.17 8.66 -9.85
C ALA A 151 -22.69 7.26 -10.27
N THR A 152 -21.38 7.03 -10.33
CA THR A 152 -20.75 5.83 -10.92
C THR A 152 -19.72 5.19 -10.00
N THR A 153 -19.18 5.90 -9.01
CA THR A 153 -18.17 5.35 -8.11
C THR A 153 -18.44 5.67 -6.64
N SER A 154 -17.91 4.82 -5.76
CA SER A 154 -17.80 5.11 -4.33
C SER A 154 -16.44 4.63 -3.84
N GLN A 155 -15.72 5.48 -3.12
CA GLN A 155 -14.36 5.17 -2.68
C GLN A 155 -14.00 5.76 -1.33
N PHE A 156 -12.96 5.21 -0.69
CA PHE A 156 -12.17 5.87 0.35
C PHE A 156 -10.68 5.67 0.05
N THR A 157 -9.81 6.47 0.68
CA THR A 157 -8.37 6.43 0.41
C THR A 157 -7.56 6.24 1.68
N VAL A 158 -6.60 5.33 1.65
CA VAL A 158 -5.54 5.17 2.65
C VAL A 158 -4.28 5.80 2.09
N THR A 159 -3.67 6.73 2.83
CA THR A 159 -2.49 7.48 2.39
C THR A 159 -1.35 7.33 3.37
N ARG A 160 -0.13 7.19 2.86
CA ARG A 160 1.08 7.28 3.69
C ARG A 160 2.25 7.91 2.92
N ASP A 161 2.97 8.76 3.61
CA ASP A 161 4.20 9.39 3.12
C ASP A 161 5.45 8.66 3.63
N PHE A 162 6.44 8.57 2.75
CA PHE A 162 7.76 7.97 2.98
C PHE A 162 8.86 8.95 2.57
N ALA A 163 9.45 9.64 3.54
CA ALA A 163 10.53 10.59 3.29
C ALA A 163 11.89 9.89 3.27
N ASN A 164 12.74 10.24 2.31
CA ASN A 164 14.09 9.72 2.22
C ASN A 164 15.11 10.75 2.72
N ALA A 165 15.77 10.43 3.83
CA ALA A 165 16.91 11.17 4.36
C ALA A 165 18.13 10.25 4.57
N SER A 166 18.24 9.20 3.75
CA SER A 166 19.25 8.13 3.88
C SER A 166 20.63 8.47 3.30
N GLY A 167 20.77 9.62 2.65
CA GLY A 167 21.99 10.03 1.95
C GLY A 167 22.16 9.42 0.54
N GLY A 168 21.20 8.62 0.09
CA GLY A 168 21.18 8.01 -1.25
C GLY A 168 19.77 7.77 -1.77
N ALA A 169 19.63 7.46 -3.06
CA ALA A 169 18.32 7.09 -3.61
C ALA A 169 17.91 5.68 -3.17
N ILE A 170 16.64 5.50 -2.80
CA ILE A 170 16.04 4.22 -2.45
C ILE A 170 15.01 3.87 -3.51
N THR A 171 15.05 2.66 -4.04
CA THR A 171 14.05 2.18 -5.01
C THR A 171 13.04 1.28 -4.28
N VAL A 172 11.78 1.68 -4.26
CA VAL A 172 10.66 0.88 -3.75
C VAL A 172 10.16 -0.01 -4.88
N ASN A 173 10.17 -1.32 -4.67
CA ASN A 173 9.72 -2.31 -5.65
C ASN A 173 8.43 -3.01 -5.26
N GLU A 174 8.07 -2.99 -3.98
CA GLU A 174 6.82 -3.60 -3.49
C GLU A 174 6.15 -2.71 -2.44
N ILE A 175 4.83 -2.75 -2.40
CA ILE A 175 3.99 -1.98 -1.50
C ILE A 175 2.88 -2.88 -0.99
N GLY A 176 2.75 -2.99 0.33
CA GLY A 176 1.68 -3.76 0.97
C GLY A 176 0.70 -2.88 1.74
N LEU A 177 -0.55 -3.31 1.83
CA LEU A 177 -1.53 -2.80 2.78
C LEU A 177 -1.76 -3.83 3.87
N TYR A 178 -1.46 -3.43 5.10
CA TYR A 178 -1.52 -4.27 6.27
C TYR A 178 -2.60 -3.79 7.22
N VAL A 179 -3.35 -4.74 7.78
CA VAL A 179 -4.46 -4.47 8.68
C VAL A 179 -4.35 -5.27 9.97
N LYS A 180 -5.06 -4.82 10.99
CA LYS A 180 -5.26 -5.57 12.24
C LYS A 180 -6.33 -6.66 12.06
N GLY A 181 -6.18 -7.75 12.80
CA GLY A 181 -7.23 -8.69 13.18
C GLY A 181 -7.12 -9.01 14.66
N TYR A 182 -8.16 -9.57 15.26
CA TYR A 182 -8.30 -9.58 16.71
C TYR A 182 -8.85 -10.91 17.25
N LYS A 183 -8.42 -11.26 18.47
CA LYS A 183 -9.01 -12.31 19.31
C LYS A 183 -8.69 -12.05 20.78
N PHE A 184 -9.71 -11.97 21.65
CA PHE A 184 -9.56 -11.85 23.11
C PHE A 184 -8.45 -10.87 23.55
N ASP A 185 -8.55 -9.61 23.15
CA ASP A 185 -7.57 -8.56 23.44
C ASP A 185 -6.20 -8.65 22.76
N VAL A 186 -5.97 -9.68 21.94
CA VAL A 186 -4.73 -9.86 21.18
C VAL A 186 -4.92 -9.32 19.76
N THR A 187 -4.02 -8.42 19.35
CA THR A 187 -3.95 -7.91 17.98
C THR A 187 -2.94 -8.70 17.17
N TYR A 188 -3.38 -9.15 16.00
CA TYR A 188 -2.57 -9.76 14.97
C TYR A 188 -2.57 -8.88 13.72
N TYR A 189 -1.61 -9.11 12.83
CA TYR A 189 -1.43 -8.33 11.61
C TYR A 189 -1.50 -9.21 10.38
N PHE A 190 -2.11 -8.67 9.32
CA PHE A 190 -2.37 -9.38 8.08
C PHE A 190 -2.08 -8.47 6.90
N MET A 191 -1.41 -9.01 5.88
CA MET A 191 -1.24 -8.33 4.60
C MET A 191 -2.45 -8.64 3.72
N THR A 192 -3.14 -7.60 3.25
CA THR A 192 -4.38 -7.71 2.45
C THR A 192 -4.15 -7.39 0.98
N ILE A 193 -3.15 -6.57 0.69
CA ILE A 193 -2.69 -6.23 -0.66
C ILE A 193 -1.17 -6.32 -0.68
N ARG A 194 -0.58 -6.82 -1.78
CA ARG A 194 0.85 -6.69 -2.07
C ARG A 194 1.07 -6.43 -3.56
N ASP A 195 1.31 -5.18 -3.93
CA ASP A 195 1.64 -4.82 -5.31
C ASP A 195 3.16 -4.76 -5.52
N VAL A 196 3.62 -5.32 -6.65
CA VAL A 196 5.00 -5.22 -7.13
C VAL A 196 5.06 -4.22 -8.27
N ILE A 197 5.91 -3.21 -8.13
CA ILE A 197 6.08 -2.10 -9.06
C ILE A 197 7.18 -2.46 -10.06
N ALA A 198 6.79 -2.80 -11.29
CA ALA A 198 7.74 -3.10 -12.35
C ALA A 198 8.73 -1.93 -12.57
N GLY A 199 10.03 -2.23 -12.50
CA GLY A 199 11.11 -1.23 -12.59
C GLY A 199 11.31 -0.37 -11.33
N GLY A 200 10.48 -0.55 -10.30
CA GLY A 200 10.52 0.20 -9.06
C GLY A 200 10.17 1.68 -9.20
N ILE A 201 9.95 2.34 -8.06
CA ILE A 201 9.85 3.80 -7.97
C ILE A 201 11.01 4.33 -7.13
N SER A 202 11.81 5.21 -7.74
CA SER A 202 12.99 5.77 -7.07
C SER A 202 12.57 6.97 -6.22
N VAL A 203 13.00 6.96 -4.97
CA VAL A 203 12.87 8.07 -4.02
C VAL A 203 14.28 8.60 -3.77
N PRO A 204 14.74 9.66 -4.46
CA PRO A 204 16.03 10.26 -4.19
C PRO A 204 16.13 10.83 -2.77
N ASP A 205 17.35 11.01 -2.28
CA ASP A 205 17.58 11.69 -1.00
C ASP A 205 16.97 13.11 -1.00
N GLY A 206 16.32 13.47 0.10
CA GLY A 206 15.56 14.71 0.26
C GLY A 206 14.21 14.75 -0.45
N GLN A 207 13.73 13.62 -0.98
CA GLN A 207 12.41 13.50 -1.61
C GLN A 207 11.46 12.65 -0.76
N THR A 208 10.17 12.79 -1.01
CA THR A 208 9.10 12.04 -0.34
C THR A 208 8.28 11.28 -1.37
N LEU A 209 8.02 10.01 -1.11
CA LEU A 209 7.02 9.20 -1.80
C LEU A 209 5.71 9.25 -1.02
N THR A 210 4.65 9.77 -1.64
CA THR A 210 3.27 9.61 -1.18
C THR A 210 2.67 8.39 -1.87
N VAL A 211 2.15 7.46 -1.09
CA VAL A 211 1.39 6.29 -1.57
C VAL A 211 -0.07 6.45 -1.19
N ASN A 212 -0.96 6.31 -2.17
CA ASN A 212 -2.40 6.25 -1.99
C ASN A 212 -2.91 4.87 -2.44
N TYR A 213 -3.57 4.15 -1.55
CA TYR A 213 -4.48 3.06 -1.91
C TYR A 213 -5.91 3.58 -1.86
N ARG A 214 -6.59 3.61 -2.99
CA ARG A 214 -8.00 3.97 -3.09
C ARG A 214 -8.84 2.73 -3.29
N GLU A 215 -9.58 2.35 -2.26
CA GLU A 215 -10.57 1.27 -2.31
C GLU A 215 -11.84 1.81 -2.97
N GLN A 216 -12.27 1.21 -4.07
CA GLN A 216 -13.30 1.78 -4.94
C GLN A 216 -14.24 0.71 -5.48
N ALA A 217 -15.54 0.99 -5.40
CA ALA A 217 -16.59 0.28 -6.13
C ALA A 217 -17.04 1.11 -7.34
N VAL A 218 -17.41 0.43 -8.44
CA VAL A 218 -17.88 1.06 -9.69
C VAL A 218 -19.20 0.43 -10.14
N VAL A 219 -20.14 1.24 -10.61
CA VAL A 219 -21.45 0.84 -11.15
C VAL A 219 -21.71 1.39 -12.56
#